data_AF-A0A7L4HLJ6-F1
#
_entry.id   AF-A0A7L4HLJ6-F1
#
_cell.length_a   1.000
_cell.length_b   1.000
_cell.length_c   1.000
_cell.angle_alpha   90.00
_cell.angle_beta   90.00
_cell.angle_gamma   90.00
#
_symmetry.space_group_name_H-M   'P 1'
#
loop_
_entity.id
_entity.type
_entity.pdbx_description
1 polymer ?
#
loop_
_entity_poly.entity_id
_entity_poly.type
_entity_poly.pdbx_seq_one_letter_code
_entity_poly.pdbx_strand_id
1 'polypeptide(L)'
;APIPLPPVLEYVFDGDTDRRRLGQAPRISFLGRRPSDPEHQFSNTVELPRQHARACVKATFQLQDSIRDKLRPIAVTLAYGIQGAGATRQSRGATLPPLSPVL
;
A
#
# COMPACT_ATOMS: atom_id res chain seq x y z
N ALA A 1 16.69 -26.73 -7.70
CA ALA A 1 16.09 -25.99 -6.56
C ALA A 1 14.86 -25.23 -7.08
N PRO A 2 13.77 -25.10 -6.31
CA PRO A 2 12.62 -24.29 -6.73
C PRO A 2 13.04 -22.82 -6.88
N ILE A 3 12.63 -22.19 -7.98
CA ILE A 3 12.88 -20.78 -8.26
C ILE A 3 12.07 -19.94 -7.25
N PRO A 4 12.69 -19.01 -6.49
CA PRO A 4 11.96 -18.12 -5.59
C PRO A 4 10.99 -17.26 -6.40
N LEU A 5 9.73 -17.18 -5.98
CA LEU A 5 8.77 -16.25 -6.57
C LEU A 5 9.19 -14.81 -6.23
N PRO A 6 8.98 -13.85 -7.14
CA PRO A 6 9.28 -12.45 -6.89
C PRO A 6 8.47 -11.93 -5.69
N PRO A 7 9.06 -11.07 -4.83
CA PRO A 7 8.35 -10.53 -3.69
C PRO A 7 7.25 -9.57 -4.16
N VAL A 8 6.09 -9.66 -3.52
CA VAL A 8 4.97 -8.77 -3.75
C VAL A 8 4.82 -7.85 -2.55
N LEU A 9 4.72 -6.55 -2.80
CA LEU A 9 4.39 -5.56 -1.78
C LEU A 9 2.91 -5.26 -1.82
N GLU A 10 2.27 -5.27 -0.66
CA GLU A 10 0.96 -4.64 -0.47
C GLU A 10 1.17 -3.20 -0.01
N TYR A 11 0.36 -2.27 -0.50
CA TYR A 11 0.49 -0.87 -0.16
C TYR A 11 -0.86 -0.16 -0.11
N VAL A 12 -0.88 0.95 0.64
CA VAL A 12 -2.04 1.82 0.80
C VAL A 12 -1.59 3.27 0.66
N PHE A 13 -2.24 4.00 -0.26
CA PHE A 13 -2.23 5.46 -0.24
C PHE A 13 -3.36 5.95 0.66
N ASP A 14 -3.06 6.89 1.55
CA ASP A 14 -4.02 7.52 2.47
C ASP A 14 -3.94 9.04 2.33
N GLY A 15 -5.06 9.66 1.97
CA GLY A 15 -5.15 11.10 1.74
C GLY A 15 -5.70 11.87 2.94
N ASP A 16 -5.19 13.09 3.14
CA ASP A 16 -5.60 13.98 4.21
C ASP A 16 -5.41 13.36 5.62
N THR A 17 -4.40 12.49 5.79
CA THR A 17 -4.16 11.77 7.05
C THR A 17 -4.09 12.69 8.26
N ASP A 18 -3.29 13.77 8.20
CA ASP A 18 -3.17 14.74 9.32
C ASP A 18 -4.48 15.48 9.59
N ARG A 19 -5.22 15.83 8.54
CA ARG A 19 -6.53 16.46 8.63
C ARG A 19 -7.54 15.53 9.31
N ARG A 20 -7.54 14.24 8.97
CA ARG A 20 -8.40 13.22 9.58
C ARG A 20 -8.04 12.93 11.03
N ARG A 21 -6.76 12.99 11.41
CA ARG A 21 -6.33 12.91 12.82
C ARG A 21 -6.92 14.02 13.69
N LEU A 22 -7.22 15.17 13.10
CA LEU A 22 -7.91 16.29 13.75
C LEU A 22 -9.45 16.16 13.71
N GLY A 23 -9.99 15.01 13.30
CA GLY A 23 -11.43 14.75 13.20
C GLY A 23 -12.13 15.43 12.02
N GLN A 24 -11.38 15.98 11.06
CA GLN A 24 -11.95 16.65 9.89
C GLN A 24 -12.11 15.68 8.73
N ALA A 25 -13.21 15.82 7.98
CA ALA A 25 -13.45 15.00 6.79
C ALA A 25 -12.35 15.20 5.73
N PRO A 26 -11.94 14.13 5.02
CA PRO A 26 -10.99 14.24 3.91
C PRO A 26 -11.57 15.07 2.78
N ARG A 27 -10.70 15.75 2.03
CA ARG A 27 -11.05 16.61 0.89
C ARG A 27 -10.91 15.92 -0.45
N ILE A 28 -10.50 14.65 -0.46
CA ILE A 28 -10.25 13.89 -1.67
C ILE A 28 -10.99 12.55 -1.65
N SER A 29 -11.15 11.97 -2.83
CA SER A 29 -11.61 10.60 -3.02
C SER A 29 -10.74 9.92 -4.08
N PHE A 30 -10.23 8.73 -3.80
CA PHE A 30 -9.47 7.94 -4.78
C PHE A 30 -10.40 7.29 -5.80
N LEU A 31 -10.02 7.41 -7.07
CA LEU A 31 -10.66 6.76 -8.21
C LEU A 31 -10.15 5.33 -8.34
N GLY A 32 -11.04 4.40 -8.70
CA GLY A 32 -10.67 2.99 -8.86
C GLY A 32 -10.22 2.29 -7.58
N ARG A 33 -10.52 2.86 -6.40
CA ARG A 33 -10.30 2.23 -5.10
C ARG A 33 -11.09 0.93 -5.00
N ARG A 34 -10.66 0.00 -4.14
CA ARG A 34 -11.42 -1.22 -3.89
C ARG A 34 -12.74 -0.88 -3.19
N PRO A 35 -13.81 -1.68 -3.36
CA PRO A 35 -15.07 -1.44 -2.63
C PRO A 35 -14.91 -1.45 -1.10
N SER A 36 -13.91 -2.17 -0.59
CA SER A 36 -13.55 -2.22 0.83
C SER A 36 -12.77 -0.99 1.30
N ASP A 37 -12.16 -0.23 0.39
CA ASP A 37 -11.33 0.92 0.74
C ASP A 37 -12.22 2.12 1.06
N PRO A 38 -11.96 2.83 2.17
CA PRO A 38 -12.54 4.14 2.40
C PRO A 38 -12.25 5.09 1.23
N GLU A 39 -13.09 6.11 1.03
CA GLU A 39 -12.93 7.06 -0.09
C GLU A 39 -11.56 7.72 -0.16
N HIS A 40 -10.97 8.00 1.00
CA HIS A 40 -9.66 8.63 1.14
C HIS A 40 -8.49 7.65 1.07
N GLN A 41 -8.73 6.38 0.73
CA GLN A 41 -7.70 5.36 0.60
C GLN A 41 -7.74 4.67 -0.76
N PHE A 42 -6.57 4.18 -1.17
CA PHE A 42 -6.40 3.30 -2.32
C PHE A 42 -5.42 2.20 -1.95
N SER A 43 -5.88 0.97 -1.87
CA SER A 43 -5.04 -0.20 -1.59
C SER A 43 -4.78 -1.02 -2.85
N ASN A 44 -3.53 -1.46 -3.03
CA ASN A 44 -3.19 -2.39 -4.09
C ASN A 44 -1.93 -3.20 -3.77
N THR A 45 -1.54 -4.08 -4.70
CA THR A 45 -0.28 -4.81 -4.64
C THR A 45 0.61 -4.45 -5.82
N VAL A 46 1.92 -4.59 -5.65
CA VAL A 46 2.91 -4.43 -6.70
C VAL A 46 3.96 -5.52 -6.59
N GLU A 47 4.20 -6.23 -7.69
CA GLU A 47 5.24 -7.23 -7.78
C GLU A 47 6.60 -6.57 -8.07
N LEU A 48 7.63 -6.96 -7.32
CA LEU A 48 8.99 -6.52 -7.55
C LEU A 48 9.71 -7.53 -8.46
N PRO A 49 9.99 -7.20 -9.73
CA PRO A 49 10.37 -8.20 -10.73
C PRO A 49 11.74 -8.82 -10.48
N ARG A 50 12.69 -8.02 -9.95
CA ARG A 50 14.03 -8.47 -9.56
C ARG A 50 14.71 -7.42 -8.69
N GLN A 51 15.81 -7.80 -8.05
CA GLN A 51 16.65 -6.84 -7.32
C GLN A 51 17.10 -5.70 -8.24
N HIS A 52 17.13 -4.49 -7.69
CA HIS A 52 17.46 -3.23 -8.36
C HIS A 52 16.55 -2.82 -9.52
N ALA A 53 15.46 -3.55 -9.80
CA ALA A 53 14.44 -3.11 -10.73
C ALA A 53 13.34 -2.32 -10.00
N ARG A 54 12.75 -1.36 -10.71
CA ARG A 54 11.66 -0.52 -10.19
C ARG A 54 10.34 -0.94 -10.83
N ALA A 55 9.30 -0.99 -10.02
CA ALA A 55 7.92 -1.07 -10.46
C ALA A 55 7.19 0.19 -10.01
N CYS A 56 6.39 0.80 -10.89
CA CYS A 56 5.65 2.01 -10.60
C CYS A 56 4.17 1.79 -10.85
N VAL A 57 3.34 2.19 -9.90
CA VAL A 57 1.88 2.18 -10.03
C VAL A 57 1.36 3.60 -9.86
N LYS A 58 0.28 3.93 -10.57
CA LYS A 58 -0.39 5.23 -10.49
C LYS A 58 -1.74 5.05 -9.79
N ALA A 59 -2.04 5.95 -8.87
CA ALA A 59 -3.36 6.12 -8.29
C ALA A 59 -3.83 7.54 -8.59
N THR A 60 -5.10 7.70 -8.96
CA THR A 60 -5.70 9.00 -9.25
C THR A 60 -6.70 9.30 -8.16
N PHE A 61 -6.71 10.53 -7.64
CA PHE A 61 -7.75 11.00 -6.73
C PHE A 61 -8.38 12.27 -7.29
N GLN A 62 -9.63 12.50 -6.92
CA GLN A 62 -10.36 13.72 -7.20
C GLN A 62 -10.52 14.55 -5.92
N LEU A 63 -10.51 15.87 -6.07
CA LEU A 63 -10.92 16.78 -5.02
C LEU A 63 -12.45 16.72 -4.86
N GLN A 64 -12.94 16.80 -3.64
CA GLN A 64 -14.36 16.96 -3.38
C GLN A 64 -14.83 18.37 -3.78
N ASP A 65 -16.09 18.51 -4.19
CA ASP A 65 -16.63 19.79 -4.65
C ASP A 65 -16.72 20.83 -3.52
N SER A 66 -16.99 20.38 -2.29
CA SER A 66 -17.29 21.25 -1.14
C SER A 66 -16.07 21.59 -0.26
N ILE A 67 -14.89 21.79 -0.85
CA ILE A 67 -13.68 22.13 -0.08
C ILE A 67 -13.71 23.59 0.36
N ARG A 68 -13.93 23.81 1.67
CA ARG A 68 -13.78 25.12 2.32
C ARG A 68 -12.32 25.50 2.56
N ASP A 69 -11.52 24.51 2.98
CA ASP A 69 -10.12 24.70 3.34
C ASP A 69 -9.21 24.45 2.15
N LYS A 70 -8.84 25.54 1.46
CA LYS A 70 -7.99 25.52 0.25
C LYS A 70 -6.53 25.91 0.53
N LEU A 71 -6.22 26.37 1.74
CA LEU A 71 -4.89 26.89 2.08
C LEU A 71 -3.96 25.80 2.62
N ARG A 72 -4.51 24.80 3.33
CA ARG A 72 -3.70 23.69 3.85
C ARG A 72 -3.40 22.66 2.75
N PRO A 73 -2.16 22.14 2.66
CA PRO A 73 -1.81 21.12 1.68
C PRO A 73 -2.62 19.84 1.90
N ILE A 74 -2.79 19.05 0.85
CA ILE A 74 -3.37 17.71 0.93
C ILE A 74 -2.21 16.73 1.05
N ALA A 75 -1.98 16.22 2.26
CA ALA A 75 -0.96 15.21 2.50
C ALA A 75 -1.44 13.85 1.97
N VAL A 76 -0.57 13.13 1.28
CA VAL A 76 -0.80 11.74 0.88
C VAL A 76 0.30 10.89 1.50
N THR A 77 -0.09 9.94 2.35
CA THR A 77 0.81 9.00 3.02
C THR A 77 0.80 7.67 2.28
N LEU A 78 1.97 7.07 2.10
CA LEU A 78 2.15 5.73 1.56
C LEU A 78 2.59 4.79 2.68
N ALA A 79 1.80 3.77 2.96
CA ALA A 79 2.19 2.65 3.81
C ALA A 79 2.36 1.40 2.93
N TYR A 80 3.35 0.55 3.22
CA TYR A 80 3.61 -0.67 2.45
C TYR A 80 4.18 -1.80 3.33
N GLY A 81 3.94 -3.04 2.91
CA GLY A 81 4.35 -4.27 3.59
C GLY A 81 4.68 -5.38 2.59
N ILE A 82 5.46 -6.38 3.01
CA ILE A 82 5.68 -7.59 2.19
C ILE A 82 4.45 -8.49 2.34
N GLN A 83 3.80 -8.80 1.22
CA GLN A 83 2.63 -9.67 1.21
C GLN A 83 3.02 -11.07 1.71
N GLY A 84 2.29 -11.58 2.71
CA GLY A 84 2.55 -12.91 3.28
C GLY A 84 3.80 -13.00 4.16
N ALA A 85 4.34 -11.86 4.64
CA ALA A 85 5.35 -11.86 5.70
C ALA A 85 4.82 -12.67 6.91
N GLY A 86 5.49 -13.80 7.21
CA GLY A 86 5.09 -14.73 8.27
C GLY A 86 4.45 -16.05 7.78
N ALA A 87 4.16 -16.22 6.48
CA ALA A 87 3.75 -17.50 5.93
C ALA A 87 4.97 -18.42 5.71
N THR A 88 5.31 -19.22 6.72
CA THR A 88 6.44 -20.16 6.66
C THR A 88 6.16 -21.29 5.67
N ARG A 89 6.81 -21.27 4.49
CA ARG A 89 6.82 -22.45 3.61
C ARG A 89 7.65 -23.54 4.27
N GLN A 90 7.01 -24.61 4.76
CA GLN A 90 7.71 -25.79 5.25
C GLN A 90 8.48 -26.44 4.09
N SER A 91 9.80 -26.29 4.06
CA SER A 91 10.64 -27.11 3.19
C SER A 91 10.79 -28.50 3.82
N ARG A 92 10.17 -29.51 3.23
CA ARG A 92 10.40 -30.91 3.60
C ARG A 92 11.89 -31.23 3.38
N GLY A 93 12.63 -31.44 4.47
CA GLY A 93 14.04 -31.87 4.42
C GLY A 93 15.09 -30.87 4.91
N ALA A 94 14.72 -29.67 5.37
CA ALA A 94 15.67 -28.75 6.01
C ALA A 94 15.65 -28.92 7.54
N THR A 95 16.83 -28.91 8.17
CA THR A 95 16.98 -28.99 9.64
C THR A 95 16.39 -27.77 10.36
N LEU A 96 16.35 -26.63 9.67
CA LEU A 96 15.75 -25.38 10.15
C LEU A 96 14.75 -24.85 9.12
N PRO A 97 13.62 -24.27 9.56
CA PRO A 97 12.66 -23.66 8.65
C PRO A 97 13.26 -22.41 7.97
N PRO A 98 12.85 -22.09 6.73
CA PRO A 98 13.28 -20.87 6.07
C PRO A 98 12.71 -19.63 6.79
N LEU A 99 13.54 -18.58 6.86
CA LEU A 99 13.14 -17.30 7.44
C LEU A 99 12.28 -16.51 6.45
N SER A 100 11.26 -15.82 6.97
CA SER A 100 10.49 -14.85 6.20
C SER A 100 11.26 -13.52 6.11
N PRO A 101 11.21 -12.83 4.95
CA PRO A 101 11.79 -11.50 4.81
C PRO A 101 11.04 -10.44 5.64
N VAL A 102 11.72 -9.35 5.98
CA VAL A 102 11.20 -8.20 6.74
C VAL A 102 11.68 -6.88 6.11
N LEU A 103 10.93 -5.80 6.30
CA LEU A 103 11.23 -4.44 5.84
C LEU A 103 11.97 -3.61 6.90
#